data_AF-A0A2D3L912-F1
#
_entry.id   AF-A0A2D3L912-F1
#
_cell.length_a   1.000
_cell.length_b   1.000
_cell.length_c   1.000
_cell.angle_alpha   90.00
_cell.angle_beta   90.00
_cell.angle_gamma   90.00
#
_symmetry.space_group_name_H-M   'P 1'
#
loop_
_entity.id
_entity.type
_entity.pdbx_description
1 polymer ?
#
loop_
_entity_poly.entity_id
_entity_poly.type
_entity_poly.pdbx_seq_one_letter_code
_entity_poly.pdbx_strand_id
1 'polypeptide(L)'
;MRKGRNTVLLLLSLLFSMAAVAQRHEILNENIRSLQVVANKDWLALPIMELGNGVLDIHFDDLTHEYHRYSYKLEHCEADWKPTTSLFDSDYVEGFANGNTIDNVEQSLLTNTIYTHYHLSIPNEVCRPKISGNYLLTIYDDDGNDAIKVCFMVKEPFTQSMGIGLNVVTNTDATINTAHQQVEMELKYNSYNVTNPQTQIKTVLLQNKRWDNARWNAKPQYVMSDGLRWSHNANYIFWADNEYRKFEILSTDVASTGIERIRWDGADFHAYPFIALPRLNYLYDEDANGAFLIRNSNNYHINTESDYMQVHFQLSCPQPVKGDVYVNGDWTYDRFLPQYKLAYNEDSKSYQTVIPLKLGYYSYQYIVLNENGRTEIMPTEGSYYQTENTYQALVYYREQGGRTDKLVGYTSFKFKAR
;
A
#
# COMPACT_ATOMS: atom_id res chain seq x y z
N MET A 1 -0.07 -64.14 -0.68
CA MET A 1 -0.65 -63.95 -2.04
C MET A 1 -1.77 -62.92 -1.94
N ARG A 2 -1.60 -61.79 -2.66
CA ARG A 2 -2.58 -60.80 -3.19
C ARG A 2 -3.77 -60.38 -2.31
N LYS A 3 -3.80 -59.15 -1.78
CA LYS A 3 -4.06 -57.80 -2.40
C LYS A 3 -5.56 -57.46 -2.53
N GLY A 4 -5.93 -56.31 -1.96
CA GLY A 4 -7.19 -55.57 -2.17
C GLY A 4 -7.71 -55.07 -0.82
N ARG A 5 -7.96 -53.78 -0.56
CA ARG A 5 -8.27 -52.67 -1.46
C ARG A 5 -7.95 -51.36 -0.70
N ASN A 6 -7.13 -50.51 -1.34
CA ASN A 6 -6.85 -49.15 -0.89
C ASN A 6 -8.12 -48.30 -0.98
N THR A 7 -8.42 -47.55 0.07
CA THR A 7 -9.20 -46.31 -0.05
C THR A 7 -8.57 -45.30 0.90
N VAL A 8 -7.51 -44.65 0.44
CA VAL A 8 -6.97 -43.45 1.08
C VAL A 8 -7.87 -42.31 0.63
N LEU A 9 -8.71 -41.81 1.54
CA LEU A 9 -9.34 -40.50 1.37
C LEU A 9 -8.23 -39.46 1.50
N LEU A 10 -7.72 -38.98 0.36
CA LEU A 10 -6.90 -37.79 0.31
C LEU A 10 -7.85 -36.60 0.46
N LEU A 11 -7.93 -36.02 1.66
CA LEU A 11 -8.58 -34.74 1.88
C LEU A 11 -7.70 -33.67 1.22
N LEU A 12 -8.04 -33.32 -0.02
CA LEU A 12 -7.43 -32.21 -0.74
C LEU A 12 -7.91 -30.92 -0.06
N SER A 13 -7.20 -30.48 0.98
CA SER A 13 -7.32 -29.11 1.48
C SER A 13 -6.79 -28.19 0.38
N LEU A 14 -7.69 -27.78 -0.51
CA LEU A 14 -7.50 -26.64 -1.40
C LEU A 14 -7.10 -25.44 -0.53
N LEU A 15 -5.80 -25.14 -0.54
CA LEU A 15 -5.29 -23.81 -0.28
C LEU A 15 -6.01 -22.88 -1.25
N PHE A 16 -6.99 -22.14 -0.74
CA PHE A 16 -7.41 -20.90 -1.38
C PHE A 16 -6.23 -19.95 -1.31
N SER A 17 -5.32 -20.03 -2.28
CA SER A 17 -4.63 -18.84 -2.74
C SER A 17 -5.70 -17.97 -3.39
N MET A 18 -6.38 -17.15 -2.58
CA MET A 18 -7.11 -16.02 -3.14
C MET A 18 -6.06 -15.16 -3.83
N ALA A 19 -5.95 -15.32 -5.15
CA ALA A 19 -5.46 -14.28 -6.03
C ALA A 19 -6.47 -13.11 -5.97
N ALA A 20 -6.48 -12.40 -4.85
CA ALA A 20 -7.11 -11.11 -4.72
C ALA A 20 -6.08 -10.09 -5.25
N VAL A 21 -6.04 -9.93 -6.57
CA VAL A 21 -5.07 -9.07 -7.27
C VAL A 21 -5.42 -7.57 -7.13
N ALA A 22 -6.62 -7.24 -6.67
CA ALA A 22 -7.17 -5.87 -6.72
C ALA A 22 -7.00 -5.04 -5.42
N GLN A 23 -5.89 -5.19 -4.68
CA GLN A 23 -5.65 -4.48 -3.40
C GLN A 23 -4.58 -3.38 -3.50
N ARG A 24 -3.92 -3.27 -4.65
CA ARG A 24 -2.74 -2.45 -4.85
C ARG A 24 -2.86 -1.70 -6.15
N HIS A 25 -2.31 -0.49 -6.17
CA HIS A 25 -2.16 0.25 -7.41
C HIS A 25 -1.32 -0.55 -8.40
N GLU A 26 -1.59 -0.38 -9.69
CA GLU A 26 -0.86 -1.05 -10.75
C GLU A 26 -0.60 -0.06 -11.87
N ILE A 27 0.66 0.00 -12.31
CA ILE A 27 1.05 0.69 -13.53
C ILE A 27 1.23 -0.40 -14.58
N LEU A 28 0.44 -0.34 -15.64
CA LEU A 28 0.40 -1.31 -16.74
C LEU A 28 1.11 -0.80 -17.99
N ASN A 29 1.16 0.52 -18.17
CA ASN A 29 1.92 1.16 -19.23
C ASN A 29 3.36 1.44 -18.77
N GLU A 30 4.35 0.95 -19.53
CA GLU A 30 5.77 1.08 -19.20
C GLU A 30 6.29 2.52 -19.23
N ASN A 31 5.61 3.44 -19.92
CA ASN A 31 5.95 4.86 -19.94
C ASN A 31 5.44 5.61 -18.71
N ILE A 32 4.53 5.02 -17.93
CA ILE A 32 3.96 5.69 -16.76
C ILE A 32 4.87 5.53 -15.54
N ARG A 33 5.04 6.62 -14.78
CA ARG A 33 5.83 6.66 -13.55
C ARG A 33 5.17 7.55 -12.49
N SER A 34 5.74 7.47 -11.28
CA SER A 34 5.42 8.31 -10.12
C SER A 34 3.93 8.44 -9.79
N LEU A 35 3.16 7.36 -9.94
CA LEU A 35 1.77 7.35 -9.52
C LEU A 35 1.69 7.66 -8.02
N GLN A 36 1.02 8.75 -7.66
CA GLN A 36 0.67 9.12 -6.30
C GLN A 36 -0.85 9.10 -6.18
N VAL A 37 -1.35 8.48 -5.10
CA VAL A 37 -2.78 8.40 -4.81
C VAL A 37 -2.97 8.82 -3.36
N VAL A 38 -3.42 10.06 -3.17
CA VAL A 38 -3.45 10.70 -1.85
C VAL A 38 -4.86 11.14 -1.53
N ALA A 39 -5.39 10.68 -0.39
CA ALA A 39 -6.68 11.15 0.11
C ALA A 39 -6.48 12.33 1.06
N ASN A 40 -7.28 13.39 0.91
CA ASN A 40 -7.35 14.54 1.81
C ASN A 40 -5.99 15.21 2.06
N LYS A 41 -5.08 15.17 1.07
CA LYS A 41 -3.69 15.68 1.15
C LYS A 41 -2.81 15.01 2.22
N ASP A 42 -3.26 13.88 2.78
CA ASP A 42 -2.50 13.11 3.77
C ASP A 42 -1.70 12.01 3.10
N TRP A 43 -0.48 12.33 2.67
CA TRP A 43 0.44 11.41 1.99
C TRP A 43 0.99 10.32 2.92
N LEU A 44 0.76 10.39 4.23
CA LEU A 44 1.17 9.36 5.18
C LEU A 44 0.11 8.25 5.33
N ALA A 45 -1.15 8.53 4.96
CA ALA A 45 -2.28 7.64 5.17
C ALA A 45 -2.57 6.72 3.97
N LEU A 46 -3.42 5.70 4.20
CA LEU A 46 -4.05 4.96 3.10
C LEU A 46 -4.94 5.91 2.27
N PRO A 47 -5.17 5.63 0.97
CA PRO A 47 -6.08 6.39 0.14
C PRO A 47 -7.55 6.10 0.53
N ILE A 48 -7.97 6.64 1.68
CA ILE A 48 -9.32 6.53 2.24
C ILE A 48 -9.90 7.92 2.39
N MET A 49 -10.95 8.19 1.63
CA MET A 49 -11.68 9.44 1.72
C MET A 49 -13.02 9.24 2.43
N GLU A 50 -13.53 10.30 3.07
CA GLU A 50 -14.86 10.26 3.69
C GLU A 50 -15.95 10.53 2.66
N LEU A 51 -17.03 9.73 2.68
CA LEU A 51 -18.16 9.92 1.77
C LEU A 51 -18.75 11.33 1.91
N GLY A 52 -18.85 12.05 0.79
CA GLY A 52 -19.45 13.38 0.70
C GLY A 52 -18.57 14.56 1.16
N ASN A 53 -17.42 14.31 1.79
CA ASN A 53 -16.54 15.37 2.31
C ASN A 53 -15.05 15.16 2.02
N GLY A 54 -14.65 13.97 1.57
CA GLY A 54 -13.27 13.66 1.22
C GLY A 54 -12.95 13.92 -0.25
N VAL A 55 -11.65 14.01 -0.54
CA VAL A 55 -11.09 14.15 -1.88
C VAL A 55 -9.93 13.17 -2.04
N LEU A 56 -9.80 12.62 -3.24
CA LEU A 56 -8.70 11.76 -3.68
C LEU A 56 -7.99 12.46 -4.84
N ASP A 57 -6.71 12.72 -4.68
CA ASP A 57 -5.85 13.28 -5.72
C ASP A 57 -4.95 12.18 -6.29
N ILE A 58 -5.02 11.99 -7.60
CA ILE A 58 -4.26 11.00 -8.37
C ILE A 58 -3.32 11.78 -9.29
N HIS A 59 -2.02 11.59 -9.12
CA HIS A 59 -0.99 12.19 -9.95
C HIS A 59 -0.17 11.09 -10.60
N PHE A 60 0.22 11.26 -11.86
CA PHE A 60 1.18 10.38 -12.52
C PHE A 60 1.85 11.11 -13.67
N ASP A 61 3.00 10.60 -14.09
CA ASP A 61 3.71 11.11 -15.25
C ASP A 61 3.69 10.06 -16.37
N ASP A 62 3.55 10.53 -17.60
CA ASP A 62 3.87 9.79 -18.82
C ASP A 62 5.22 10.29 -19.33
N LEU A 63 6.22 9.43 -19.50
CA LEU A 63 7.60 9.80 -19.88
C LEU A 63 7.77 10.22 -21.35
N THR A 64 6.83 11.03 -21.85
CA THR A 64 6.85 11.66 -23.17
C THR A 64 6.31 13.09 -23.08
N HIS A 65 6.61 13.93 -24.07
CA HIS A 65 5.91 15.21 -24.27
C HIS A 65 4.73 15.11 -25.24
N GLU A 66 4.48 13.91 -25.77
CA GLU A 66 3.34 13.67 -26.64
C GLU A 66 2.07 13.68 -25.80
N TYR A 67 1.10 14.49 -26.20
CA TYR A 67 -0.20 14.51 -25.54
C TYR A 67 -0.89 13.16 -25.77
N HIS A 68 -1.14 12.45 -24.69
CA HIS A 68 -1.94 11.24 -24.67
C HIS A 68 -3.26 11.57 -23.97
N ARG A 69 -4.36 11.25 -24.63
CA ARG A 69 -5.67 11.40 -24.00
C ARG A 69 -5.93 10.17 -23.13
N TYR A 70 -5.94 10.39 -21.83
CA TYR A 70 -6.35 9.39 -20.86
C TYR A 70 -7.81 9.59 -20.45
N SER A 71 -8.55 8.49 -20.41
CA SER A 71 -9.89 8.43 -19.86
C SER A 71 -9.92 7.48 -18.67
N TYR A 72 -10.96 7.57 -17.84
CA TYR A 72 -11.09 6.71 -16.67
C TYR A 72 -12.48 6.09 -16.49
N LYS A 73 -12.47 4.93 -15.83
CA LYS A 73 -13.62 4.18 -15.35
C LYS A 73 -13.51 3.99 -13.84
N LEU A 74 -14.63 4.11 -13.14
CA LEU A 74 -14.76 3.89 -11.71
C LEU A 74 -15.69 2.70 -11.46
N GLU A 75 -15.21 1.70 -10.73
CA GLU A 75 -15.94 0.49 -10.35
C GLU A 75 -16.02 0.37 -8.83
N HIS A 76 -17.22 0.13 -8.32
CA HIS A 76 -17.40 -0.25 -6.92
C HIS A 76 -16.96 -1.72 -6.72
N CYS A 77 -16.27 -1.99 -5.62
CA CYS A 77 -15.80 -3.31 -5.24
C CYS A 77 -16.30 -3.72 -3.86
N GLU A 78 -16.48 -5.02 -3.68
CA GLU A 78 -16.74 -5.64 -2.39
C GLU A 78 -15.52 -5.53 -1.44
N ALA A 79 -15.67 -5.94 -0.18
CA ALA A 79 -14.58 -5.88 0.80
C ALA A 79 -13.35 -6.70 0.37
N ASP A 80 -13.53 -7.76 -0.43
CA ASP A 80 -12.46 -8.59 -0.98
C ASP A 80 -11.90 -8.07 -2.32
N TRP A 81 -12.27 -6.84 -2.70
CA TRP A 81 -11.87 -6.12 -3.90
C TRP A 81 -12.37 -6.69 -5.23
N LYS A 82 -13.31 -7.64 -5.20
CA LYS A 82 -14.00 -8.06 -6.43
C LYS A 82 -14.98 -6.97 -6.87
N PRO A 83 -15.08 -6.64 -8.17
CA PRO A 83 -16.10 -5.75 -8.67
C PRO A 83 -17.49 -6.19 -8.24
N THR A 84 -18.28 -5.25 -7.71
CA THR A 84 -19.63 -5.52 -7.25
C THR A 84 -20.56 -5.71 -8.44
N THR A 85 -21.04 -6.94 -8.65
CA THR A 85 -21.92 -7.27 -9.78
C THR A 85 -23.40 -6.97 -9.51
N SER A 86 -23.75 -6.68 -8.26
CA SER A 86 -25.13 -6.49 -7.82
C SER A 86 -25.60 -5.04 -7.93
N LEU A 87 -24.71 -4.09 -8.27
CA LEU A 87 -24.98 -2.66 -8.40
C LEU A 87 -24.95 -2.23 -9.87
N PHE A 88 -25.71 -1.19 -10.19
CA PHE A 88 -25.58 -0.42 -11.43
C PHE A 88 -24.76 0.84 -11.17
N ASP A 89 -24.15 1.42 -12.21
CA ASP A 89 -23.35 2.64 -12.11
C ASP A 89 -24.07 3.77 -11.34
N SER A 90 -25.37 3.97 -11.58
CA SER A 90 -26.18 4.99 -10.90
C SER A 90 -26.42 4.73 -9.41
N ASP A 91 -26.21 3.49 -8.95
CA ASP A 91 -26.30 3.15 -7.52
C ASP A 91 -25.11 3.73 -6.75
N TYR A 92 -23.92 3.79 -7.36
CA TYR A 92 -22.67 4.14 -6.67
C TYR A 92 -21.96 5.40 -7.19
N VAL A 93 -22.30 5.90 -8.38
CA VAL A 93 -21.78 7.18 -8.92
C VAL A 93 -22.93 8.16 -9.18
N GLU A 94 -22.72 9.40 -8.79
CA GLU A 94 -23.44 10.56 -9.32
C GLU A 94 -22.63 11.13 -10.49
N GLY A 95 -23.23 11.15 -11.68
CA GLY A 95 -22.57 11.46 -12.95
C GLY A 95 -22.25 10.20 -13.75
N PHE A 96 -21.08 10.13 -14.37
CA PHE A 96 -20.65 9.04 -15.23
C PHE A 96 -19.57 8.19 -14.56
N ALA A 97 -19.79 6.88 -14.50
CA ALA A 97 -18.80 5.93 -13.98
C ALA A 97 -17.72 5.58 -15.02
N ASN A 98 -17.89 5.92 -16.30
CA ASN A 98 -16.94 5.56 -17.36
C ASN A 98 -16.91 6.63 -18.47
N GLY A 99 -15.78 6.73 -19.16
CA GLY A 99 -15.61 7.58 -20.35
C GLY A 99 -15.29 9.02 -20.03
N ASN A 100 -14.92 9.32 -18.78
CA ASN A 100 -14.52 10.66 -18.35
C ASN A 100 -13.05 10.90 -18.72
N THR A 101 -12.74 12.07 -19.28
CA THR A 101 -11.37 12.44 -19.66
C THR A 101 -10.59 13.04 -18.49
N ILE A 102 -9.26 12.92 -18.54
CA ILE A 102 -8.34 13.61 -17.64
C ILE A 102 -7.77 14.81 -18.39
N ASP A 103 -8.27 16.00 -18.07
CA ASP A 103 -7.95 17.23 -18.82
C ASP A 103 -6.86 18.09 -18.16
N ASN A 104 -6.54 17.85 -16.87
CA ASN A 104 -5.46 18.56 -16.19
C ASN A 104 -4.12 17.88 -16.53
N VAL A 105 -3.42 18.50 -17.49
CA VAL A 105 -2.22 17.97 -18.13
C VAL A 105 -1.20 19.09 -18.31
N GLU A 106 0.04 18.86 -17.87
CA GLU A 106 1.12 19.85 -17.96
C GLU A 106 2.45 19.18 -18.35
N GLN A 107 3.18 19.74 -19.31
CA GLN A 107 4.49 19.22 -19.71
C GLN A 107 5.57 19.56 -18.68
N SER A 108 6.58 18.70 -18.58
CA SER A 108 7.76 18.96 -17.77
C SER A 108 8.56 20.14 -18.30
N LEU A 109 9.17 20.90 -17.38
CA LEU A 109 9.98 22.07 -17.68
C LEU A 109 11.32 21.95 -16.95
N LEU A 110 12.41 22.29 -17.66
CA LEU A 110 13.76 22.31 -17.11
C LEU A 110 14.22 20.96 -16.51
N THR A 111 13.71 19.84 -17.03
CA THR A 111 14.12 18.48 -16.66
C THR A 111 14.92 17.83 -17.78
N ASN A 112 15.86 16.96 -17.43
CA ASN A 112 16.56 16.10 -18.37
C ASN A 112 15.64 14.98 -18.87
N THR A 113 14.94 14.32 -17.95
CA THR A 113 13.89 13.36 -18.31
C THR A 113 12.64 14.11 -18.69
N ILE A 114 12.23 14.02 -19.96
CA ILE A 114 10.98 14.62 -20.42
C ILE A 114 9.78 13.80 -19.93
N TYR A 115 8.72 14.48 -19.53
CA TYR A 115 7.45 13.84 -19.18
C TYR A 115 6.27 14.81 -19.30
N THR A 116 5.08 14.26 -19.32
CA THR A 116 3.81 14.99 -19.23
C THR A 116 3.11 14.54 -17.95
N HIS A 117 2.84 15.50 -17.07
CA HIS A 117 2.17 15.28 -15.79
C HIS A 117 0.65 15.31 -15.96
N TYR A 118 -0.03 14.32 -15.39
CA TYR A 118 -1.48 14.22 -15.34
C TYR A 118 -1.97 14.29 -13.90
N HIS A 119 -3.09 14.98 -13.70
CA HIS A 119 -3.75 15.08 -12.41
C HIS A 119 -5.26 14.82 -12.52
N LEU A 120 -5.76 13.94 -11.66
CA LEU A 120 -7.19 13.65 -11.53
C LEU A 120 -7.60 13.75 -10.06
N SER A 121 -8.67 14.50 -9.80
CA SER A 121 -9.29 14.58 -8.48
C SER A 121 -10.68 13.93 -8.49
N ILE A 122 -11.00 13.13 -7.47
CA ILE A 122 -12.31 12.48 -7.27
C ILE A 122 -12.76 12.77 -5.84
N PRO A 123 -14.00 13.22 -5.58
CA PRO A 123 -15.06 13.52 -6.55
C PRO A 123 -14.77 14.75 -7.41
N ASN A 124 -15.29 14.79 -8.64
CA ASN A 124 -15.28 15.97 -9.50
C ASN A 124 -16.69 16.32 -10.01
N GLU A 125 -16.82 17.20 -11.01
CA GLU A 125 -18.11 17.65 -11.54
C GLU A 125 -18.92 16.53 -12.21
N VAL A 126 -18.24 15.51 -12.76
CA VAL A 126 -18.87 14.47 -13.59
C VAL A 126 -18.81 13.08 -12.96
N CYS A 127 -18.06 12.89 -11.87
CA CYS A 127 -17.93 11.60 -11.21
C CYS A 127 -17.81 11.77 -9.69
N ARG A 128 -18.86 11.41 -8.95
CA ARG A 128 -18.87 11.44 -7.48
C ARG A 128 -19.34 10.12 -6.86
N PRO A 129 -18.53 9.47 -6.01
CA PRO A 129 -18.99 8.31 -5.24
C PRO A 129 -20.19 8.65 -4.33
N LYS A 130 -21.23 7.81 -4.37
CA LYS A 130 -22.49 7.97 -3.61
C LYS A 130 -22.58 7.07 -2.38
N ILE A 131 -21.78 6.01 -2.33
CA ILE A 131 -21.79 5.02 -1.26
C ILE A 131 -20.38 4.73 -0.76
N SER A 132 -20.26 4.32 0.50
CA SER A 132 -19.00 3.82 1.06
C SER A 132 -18.68 2.41 0.53
N GLY A 133 -17.40 2.05 0.56
CA GLY A 133 -16.90 0.78 0.04
C GLY A 133 -15.53 0.93 -0.62
N ASN A 134 -15.13 -0.10 -1.36
CA ASN A 134 -13.89 -0.10 -2.12
C ASN A 134 -14.16 0.36 -3.54
N TYR A 135 -13.19 1.03 -4.15
CA TYR A 135 -13.29 1.54 -5.51
C TYR A 135 -12.03 1.24 -6.30
N LEU A 136 -12.22 0.69 -7.48
CA LEU A 136 -11.18 0.52 -8.49
C LEU A 136 -11.38 1.57 -9.58
N LEU A 137 -10.42 2.47 -9.72
CA LEU A 137 -10.37 3.43 -10.81
C LEU A 137 -9.35 2.96 -11.85
N THR A 138 -9.80 2.66 -13.06
CA THR A 138 -8.95 2.26 -14.17
C THR A 138 -8.78 3.45 -15.11
N ILE A 139 -7.53 3.86 -15.34
CA ILE A 139 -7.15 4.85 -16.35
C ILE A 139 -6.70 4.09 -17.59
N TYR A 140 -7.21 4.47 -18.75
CA TYR A 140 -6.94 3.82 -20.04
C TYR A 140 -6.69 4.86 -21.14
N ASP A 141 -5.94 4.47 -22.16
CA ASP A 141 -5.62 5.30 -23.33
C ASP A 141 -6.76 5.36 -24.36
N ASP A 142 -6.61 6.15 -25.42
CA ASP A 142 -7.61 6.30 -26.48
C ASP A 142 -7.90 4.99 -27.25
N ASP A 143 -6.98 4.02 -27.23
CA ASP A 143 -7.16 2.70 -27.83
C ASP A 143 -7.90 1.72 -26.89
N GLY A 144 -8.17 2.14 -25.64
CA GLY A 144 -8.85 1.36 -24.62
C GLY A 144 -7.93 0.41 -23.85
N ASN A 145 -6.61 0.58 -23.92
CA ASN A 145 -5.67 -0.21 -23.12
C ASN A 145 -5.58 0.37 -21.70
N ASP A 146 -5.75 -0.49 -20.69
CA ASP A 146 -5.54 -0.13 -19.30
C ASP A 146 -4.09 0.34 -19.08
N ALA A 147 -3.93 1.56 -18.59
CA ALA A 147 -2.63 2.17 -18.32
C ALA A 147 -2.30 2.17 -16.81
N ILE A 148 -3.30 2.44 -15.96
CA ILE A 148 -3.17 2.45 -14.50
C ILE A 148 -4.41 1.85 -13.86
N LYS A 149 -4.25 1.12 -12.76
CA LYS A 149 -5.33 0.74 -11.84
C LYS A 149 -5.07 1.36 -10.47
N VAL A 150 -6.03 2.11 -9.96
CA VAL A 150 -5.99 2.80 -8.67
C VAL A 150 -7.01 2.19 -7.73
N CYS A 151 -6.53 1.60 -6.63
CA CYS A 151 -7.36 1.10 -5.54
C CYS A 151 -7.50 2.16 -4.45
N PHE A 152 -8.70 2.61 -4.14
CA PHE A 152 -8.96 3.51 -3.01
C PHE A 152 -10.26 3.12 -2.29
N MET A 153 -10.48 3.70 -1.12
CA MET A 153 -11.65 3.39 -0.31
C MET A 153 -12.42 4.65 0.04
N VAL A 154 -13.74 4.51 0.18
CA VAL A 154 -14.63 5.56 0.65
C VAL A 154 -15.26 5.07 1.93
N LYS A 155 -14.99 5.74 3.06
CA LYS A 155 -15.56 5.38 4.36
C LYS A 155 -16.83 6.17 4.65
N GLU A 156 -17.70 5.60 5.48
CA GLU A 156 -18.83 6.35 6.03
C GLU A 156 -18.38 7.59 6.83
N PRO A 157 -19.22 8.63 6.92
CA PRO A 157 -18.99 9.76 7.82
C PRO A 157 -18.79 9.29 9.25
N PHE A 158 -17.95 9.99 10.03
CA PHE A 158 -17.68 9.62 11.42
C PHE A 158 -18.96 9.43 12.26
N THR A 159 -19.98 10.28 12.06
CA THR A 159 -21.26 10.21 12.79
C THR A 159 -22.11 8.99 12.46
N GLN A 160 -21.83 8.32 11.34
CA GLN A 160 -22.52 7.13 10.86
C GLN A 160 -21.59 5.90 10.83
N SER A 161 -20.40 6.00 11.42
CA SER A 161 -19.43 4.91 11.45
C SER A 161 -19.58 4.03 12.70
N MET A 162 -19.18 2.77 12.59
CA MET A 162 -18.89 1.91 13.74
C MET A 162 -17.66 2.44 14.51
N GLY A 163 -17.64 2.24 15.82
CA GLY A 163 -16.52 2.66 16.66
C GLY A 163 -15.43 1.60 16.68
N ILE A 164 -14.18 1.98 16.40
CA ILE A 164 -13.03 1.06 16.46
C ILE A 164 -11.99 1.60 17.44
N GLY A 165 -11.64 0.81 18.45
CA GLY A 165 -10.52 1.04 19.33
C GLY A 165 -9.38 0.07 19.02
N LEU A 166 -8.16 0.58 18.90
CA LEU A 166 -6.94 -0.22 18.79
C LEU A 166 -6.02 0.04 19.96
N ASN A 167 -5.36 -1.01 20.42
CA ASN A 167 -4.25 -0.95 21.38
C ASN A 167 -3.16 -1.92 20.92
N VAL A 168 -1.91 -1.65 21.27
CA VAL A 168 -0.78 -2.52 20.92
C VAL A 168 0.00 -2.87 22.18
N VAL A 169 0.24 -4.16 22.36
CA VAL A 169 1.04 -4.69 23.47
C VAL A 169 2.27 -5.41 22.93
N THR A 170 3.36 -5.34 23.70
CA THR A 170 4.68 -5.89 23.31
C THR A 170 5.03 -7.14 24.13
N ASN A 171 4.29 -7.39 25.21
CA ASN A 171 4.27 -8.68 25.88
C ASN A 171 3.20 -9.55 25.19
N THR A 172 3.64 -10.31 24.19
CA THR A 172 2.76 -11.08 23.31
C THR A 172 2.81 -12.56 23.65
N ASP A 173 1.85 -13.34 23.15
CA ASP A 173 1.88 -14.80 23.30
C ASP A 173 3.04 -15.48 22.53
N ALA A 174 3.71 -14.75 21.63
CA ALA A 174 4.84 -15.26 20.84
C ALA A 174 6.21 -14.89 21.44
N THR A 175 6.39 -13.62 21.82
CA THR A 175 7.61 -13.09 22.45
C THR A 175 7.29 -11.98 23.45
N ILE A 176 8.17 -11.81 24.44
CA ILE A 176 8.07 -10.74 25.44
C ILE A 176 9.10 -9.67 25.10
N ASN A 177 8.66 -8.48 24.69
CA ASN A 177 9.52 -7.32 24.41
C ASN A 177 10.76 -7.69 23.58
N THR A 178 10.55 -8.44 22.50
CA THR A 178 11.64 -8.90 21.63
C THR A 178 11.36 -8.48 20.19
N ALA A 179 10.52 -9.24 19.49
CA ALA A 179 10.40 -9.13 18.03
C ALA A 179 8.97 -9.01 17.51
N HIS A 180 7.97 -8.99 18.40
CA HIS A 180 6.56 -8.96 18.01
C HIS A 180 5.81 -7.82 18.70
N GLN A 181 4.75 -7.39 18.03
CA GLN A 181 3.72 -6.52 18.54
C GLN A 181 2.38 -7.23 18.35
N GLN A 182 1.51 -7.18 19.37
CA GLN A 182 0.19 -7.79 19.32
C GLN A 182 -0.86 -6.70 19.40
N VAL A 183 -1.75 -6.66 18.40
CA VAL A 183 -2.83 -5.69 18.33
C VAL A 183 -4.06 -6.24 19.04
N GLU A 184 -4.60 -5.43 19.93
CA GLU A 184 -5.94 -5.60 20.49
C GLU A 184 -6.92 -4.68 19.77
N MET A 185 -8.12 -5.19 19.51
CA MET A 185 -9.16 -4.45 18.79
C MET A 185 -10.49 -4.59 19.50
N GLU A 186 -11.20 -3.47 19.62
CA GLU A 186 -12.60 -3.41 20.03
C GLU A 186 -13.43 -2.75 18.93
N LEU A 187 -14.51 -3.41 18.52
CA LEU A 187 -15.47 -2.90 17.55
C LEU A 187 -16.81 -2.68 18.24
N LYS A 188 -17.37 -1.48 18.12
CA LYS A 188 -18.72 -1.13 18.57
C LYS A 188 -19.63 -0.90 17.37
N TYR A 189 -20.77 -1.58 17.35
CA TYR A 189 -21.71 -1.48 16.22
C TYR A 189 -22.39 -0.11 16.13
N ASN A 190 -22.40 0.69 17.20
CA ASN A 190 -23.08 1.98 17.24
C ASN A 190 -24.53 1.89 16.74
N SER A 191 -24.87 2.55 15.64
CA SER A 191 -26.22 2.58 15.06
C SER A 191 -26.52 1.40 14.13
N TYR A 192 -25.56 0.52 13.83
CA TYR A 192 -25.76 -0.59 12.91
C TYR A 192 -26.47 -1.77 13.57
N ASN A 193 -27.47 -2.31 12.89
CA ASN A 193 -28.17 -3.51 13.34
C ASN A 193 -27.42 -4.77 12.88
N VAL A 194 -26.62 -5.35 13.77
CA VAL A 194 -25.86 -6.58 13.51
C VAL A 194 -26.51 -7.75 14.25
N THR A 195 -27.19 -8.62 13.49
CA THR A 195 -27.86 -9.81 14.01
C THR A 195 -27.00 -11.07 13.88
N ASN A 196 -26.17 -11.14 12.84
CA ASN A 196 -25.19 -12.20 12.65
C ASN A 196 -23.83 -11.61 12.22
N PRO A 197 -22.94 -11.30 13.18
CA PRO A 197 -21.65 -10.67 12.90
C PRO A 197 -20.77 -11.48 11.95
N GLN A 198 -20.85 -12.82 12.00
CA GLN A 198 -20.02 -13.68 11.14
C GLN A 198 -20.30 -13.52 9.65
N THR A 199 -21.53 -13.15 9.30
CA THR A 199 -21.95 -12.97 7.91
C THR A 199 -22.02 -11.51 7.50
N GLN A 200 -22.23 -10.61 8.47
CA GLN A 200 -22.47 -9.20 8.20
C GLN A 200 -21.22 -8.35 8.36
N ILE A 201 -20.23 -8.78 9.13
CA ILE A 201 -19.01 -8.02 9.40
C ILE A 201 -17.83 -8.70 8.72
N LYS A 202 -17.06 -7.91 7.97
CA LYS A 202 -15.73 -8.31 7.50
C LYS A 202 -14.70 -7.35 8.07
N THR A 203 -13.61 -7.87 8.62
CA THR A 203 -12.53 -7.06 9.20
C THR A 203 -11.23 -7.29 8.48
N VAL A 204 -10.45 -6.23 8.34
CA VAL A 204 -9.07 -6.27 7.86
C VAL A 204 -8.21 -5.47 8.82
N LEU A 205 -7.14 -6.07 9.32
CA LEU A 205 -6.13 -5.38 10.12
C LEU A 205 -4.82 -5.37 9.34
N LEU A 206 -4.27 -4.17 9.14
CA LEU A 206 -3.05 -3.90 8.38
C LEU A 206 -1.96 -3.38 9.34
N GLN A 207 -0.71 -3.65 8.98
CA GLN A 207 0.48 -3.03 9.60
C GLN A 207 1.16 -2.19 8.52
N ASN A 208 1.42 -0.91 8.79
CA ASN A 208 2.09 0.02 7.89
C ASN A 208 1.52 0.01 6.47
N LYS A 209 0.18 -0.03 6.35
CA LYS A 209 -0.54 0.03 5.07
C LYS A 209 -0.29 -1.17 4.13
N ARG A 210 0.43 -2.19 4.60
CA ARG A 210 0.81 -3.36 3.82
C ARG A 210 -0.32 -4.39 3.72
N TRP A 211 -0.60 -4.80 2.49
CA TRP A 211 -1.62 -5.81 2.22
C TRP A 211 -1.05 -7.24 2.21
N ASP A 212 0.26 -7.41 1.99
CA ASP A 212 0.90 -8.73 1.97
C ASP A 212 0.78 -9.47 3.31
N ASN A 213 0.76 -8.74 4.42
CA ASN A 213 0.64 -9.29 5.77
C ASN A 213 -0.72 -9.00 6.42
N ALA A 214 -1.72 -8.56 5.66
CA ALA A 214 -3.05 -8.23 6.18
C ALA A 214 -3.71 -9.41 6.91
N ARG A 215 -4.39 -9.13 8.03
CA ARG A 215 -5.16 -10.11 8.80
C ARG A 215 -6.64 -9.95 8.50
N TRP A 216 -7.17 -10.90 7.73
CA TRP A 216 -8.57 -10.92 7.30
C TRP A 216 -9.42 -11.76 8.24
N ASN A 217 -10.55 -11.20 8.69
CA ASN A 217 -11.62 -11.91 9.40
C ASN A 217 -11.13 -12.82 10.53
N ALA A 218 -10.09 -12.39 11.27
CA ALA A 218 -9.65 -13.11 12.44
C ALA A 218 -10.83 -13.27 13.40
N LYS A 219 -11.04 -14.48 13.92
CA LYS A 219 -12.17 -14.74 14.81
C LYS A 219 -12.00 -13.93 16.12
N PRO A 220 -12.98 -13.11 16.54
CA PRO A 220 -12.93 -12.42 17.82
C PRO A 220 -13.02 -13.41 19.00
N GLN A 221 -12.40 -13.05 20.12
CA GLN A 221 -12.50 -13.80 21.38
C GLN A 221 -13.84 -13.55 22.07
N TYR A 222 -14.39 -12.34 21.93
CA TYR A 222 -15.66 -11.96 22.53
C TYR A 222 -16.62 -11.44 21.47
N VAL A 223 -17.83 -11.99 21.48
CA VAL A 223 -18.97 -11.54 20.65
C VAL A 223 -20.04 -11.04 21.62
N MET A 224 -20.29 -9.75 21.60
CA MET A 224 -21.25 -9.06 22.47
C MET A 224 -22.44 -8.58 21.63
N SER A 225 -23.53 -8.17 22.29
CA SER A 225 -24.72 -7.67 21.59
C SER A 225 -24.46 -6.37 20.83
N ASP A 226 -23.52 -5.56 21.32
CA ASP A 226 -23.20 -4.22 20.83
C ASP A 226 -21.81 -4.13 20.16
N GLY A 227 -21.09 -5.26 20.04
CA GLY A 227 -19.73 -5.23 19.49
C GLY A 227 -18.97 -6.55 19.48
N LEU A 228 -17.71 -6.46 19.03
CA LEU A 228 -16.75 -7.55 18.97
C LEU A 228 -15.44 -7.14 19.66
N ARG A 229 -14.72 -8.09 20.25
CA ARG A 229 -13.39 -7.82 20.83
C ARG A 229 -12.38 -8.92 20.53
N TRP A 230 -11.19 -8.46 20.14
CA TRP A 230 -9.98 -9.23 19.94
C TRP A 230 -8.99 -8.83 21.02
N SER A 231 -8.79 -9.70 21.99
CA SER A 231 -7.77 -9.54 23.05
C SER A 231 -7.06 -10.87 23.20
N HIS A 232 -5.74 -10.82 23.29
CA HIS A 232 -4.87 -12.02 23.20
C HIS A 232 -5.18 -12.90 21.97
N ASN A 233 -5.40 -12.27 20.81
CA ASN A 233 -5.63 -13.01 19.57
C ASN A 233 -4.29 -13.34 18.89
N ALA A 234 -3.97 -14.64 18.75
CA ALA A 234 -2.75 -15.07 18.08
C ALA A 234 -2.64 -14.62 16.61
N ASN A 235 -3.77 -14.42 15.91
CA ASN A 235 -3.75 -13.95 14.52
C ASN A 235 -3.38 -12.46 14.40
N TYR A 236 -3.51 -11.70 15.48
CA TYR A 236 -3.15 -10.26 15.53
C TYR A 236 -1.75 -10.03 16.14
N ILE A 237 -0.92 -11.07 16.16
CA ILE A 237 0.51 -10.96 16.42
C ILE A 237 1.21 -10.68 15.07
N PHE A 238 1.95 -9.58 15.05
CA PHE A 238 2.76 -9.13 13.93
C PHE A 238 4.23 -9.17 14.33
N TRP A 239 5.11 -9.41 13.36
CA TRP A 239 6.50 -9.02 13.51
C TRP A 239 6.54 -7.51 13.70
N ALA A 240 7.34 -7.05 14.66
CA ALA A 240 7.47 -5.63 14.94
C ALA A 240 8.29 -4.90 13.87
N ASP A 241 8.98 -5.63 12.99
CA ASP A 241 9.81 -5.10 11.91
C ASP A 241 10.84 -4.08 12.45
N ASN A 242 11.30 -3.15 11.61
CA ASN A 242 12.20 -2.08 12.03
C ASN A 242 11.79 -0.77 11.37
N GLU A 243 12.33 0.35 11.84
CA GLU A 243 12.11 1.66 11.21
C GLU A 243 12.55 1.59 9.75
N TYR A 244 11.71 2.06 8.84
CA TYR A 244 12.01 2.16 7.42
C TYR A 244 13.27 3.01 7.23
N ARG A 245 14.06 2.62 6.22
CA ARG A 245 15.12 3.48 5.71
C ARG A 245 14.51 4.65 4.96
N LYS A 246 15.26 5.74 4.84
CA LYS A 246 14.84 6.92 4.11
C LYS A 246 16.00 7.63 3.45
N PHE A 247 15.69 8.32 2.37
CA PHE A 247 16.57 9.32 1.77
C PHE A 247 15.72 10.40 1.10
N GLU A 248 16.38 11.50 0.77
CA GLU A 248 15.81 12.56 -0.04
C GLU A 248 16.71 12.81 -1.25
N ILE A 249 16.11 12.95 -2.43
CA ILE A 249 16.75 13.47 -3.64
C ILE A 249 15.99 14.73 -4.06
N LEU A 250 16.48 15.90 -3.66
CA LEU A 250 15.75 17.17 -3.83
C LEU A 250 16.25 18.01 -5.02
N SER A 251 17.39 17.65 -5.60
CA SER A 251 17.98 18.29 -6.77
C SER A 251 18.92 17.32 -7.48
N THR A 252 19.26 17.62 -8.74
CA THR A 252 20.16 16.81 -9.56
C THR A 252 21.65 17.04 -9.26
N ASP A 253 21.99 18.02 -8.41
CA ASP A 253 23.37 18.44 -8.19
C ASP A 253 23.82 18.40 -6.71
N VAL A 254 22.86 18.33 -5.77
CA VAL A 254 23.15 18.36 -4.33
C VAL A 254 22.73 17.05 -3.66
N ALA A 255 23.69 16.33 -3.09
CA ALA A 255 23.43 15.18 -2.24
C ALA A 255 22.82 15.64 -0.90
N SER A 256 21.57 15.23 -0.65
CA SER A 256 20.81 15.50 0.58
C SER A 256 20.83 14.30 1.55
N THR A 257 19.96 14.33 2.56
CA THR A 257 19.83 13.29 3.58
C THR A 257 19.79 11.89 2.97
N GLY A 258 20.67 10.99 3.45
CA GLY A 258 20.70 9.59 3.03
C GLY A 258 21.40 9.33 1.69
N ILE A 259 21.89 10.37 0.99
CA ILE A 259 22.60 10.26 -0.29
C ILE A 259 24.11 10.47 -0.07
N GLU A 260 24.91 9.52 -0.51
CA GLU A 260 26.38 9.60 -0.49
C GLU A 260 26.88 10.56 -1.57
N ARG A 261 26.37 10.41 -2.79
CA ARG A 261 26.77 11.23 -3.94
C ARG A 261 25.74 11.22 -5.05
N ILE A 262 25.83 12.25 -5.89
CA ILE A 262 25.11 12.36 -7.16
C ILE A 262 26.12 12.48 -8.30
N ARG A 263 25.83 11.89 -9.45
CA ARG A 263 26.69 11.92 -10.64
C ARG A 263 25.86 12.02 -11.92
N TRP A 264 26.35 12.83 -12.86
CA TRP A 264 25.93 12.79 -14.26
C TRP A 264 26.82 11.82 -15.05
N ASP A 265 26.24 10.91 -15.83
CA ASP A 265 26.99 9.95 -16.63
C ASP A 265 27.17 10.35 -18.10
N GLY A 266 26.52 11.45 -18.53
CA GLY A 266 26.47 11.90 -19.92
C GLY A 266 25.06 11.84 -20.51
N ALA A 267 24.16 11.07 -19.92
CA ALA A 267 22.78 10.87 -20.38
C ALA A 267 21.75 10.96 -19.24
N ASP A 268 22.08 10.44 -18.06
CA ASP A 268 21.19 10.39 -16.90
C ASP A 268 21.86 10.92 -15.63
N PHE A 269 21.03 11.39 -14.69
CA PHE A 269 21.45 11.68 -13.33
C PHE A 269 21.36 10.42 -12.47
N HIS A 270 22.40 10.16 -11.69
CA HIS A 270 22.51 9.00 -10.81
C HIS A 270 22.62 9.45 -9.36
N ALA A 271 21.76 8.92 -8.49
CA ALA A 271 21.85 9.10 -7.05
C ALA A 271 22.32 7.80 -6.39
N TYR A 272 23.27 7.92 -5.46
CA TYR A 272 23.80 6.79 -4.69
C TYR A 272 23.45 7.00 -3.22
N PRO A 273 22.36 6.41 -2.71
CA PRO A 273 22.13 6.28 -1.27
C PRO A 273 23.30 5.59 -0.57
N PHE A 274 23.50 5.91 0.72
CA PHE A 274 24.47 5.16 1.52
C PHE A 274 24.15 3.67 1.52
N ILE A 275 25.21 2.84 1.46
CA ILE A 275 25.08 1.38 1.55
C ILE A 275 24.32 1.01 2.82
N ALA A 276 23.22 0.27 2.64
CA ALA A 276 22.44 -0.24 3.75
C ALA A 276 23.24 -1.32 4.49
N LEU A 277 23.70 -0.99 5.69
CA LEU A 277 24.38 -1.92 6.59
C LEU A 277 23.36 -2.69 7.46
N PRO A 278 23.71 -3.92 7.90
CA PRO A 278 22.88 -4.66 8.86
C PRO A 278 22.64 -3.87 10.15
N ARG A 279 21.39 -3.86 10.61
CA ARG A 279 20.95 -3.25 11.87
C ARG A 279 20.81 -4.34 12.93
N LEU A 280 21.84 -4.48 13.78
CA LEU A 280 21.89 -5.52 14.82
C LEU A 280 21.15 -5.12 16.10
N ASN A 281 20.95 -3.83 16.32
CA ASN A 281 20.22 -3.28 17.46
C ASN A 281 19.17 -2.29 16.95
N TYR A 282 18.10 -2.15 17.72
CA TYR A 282 17.11 -1.10 17.50
C TYR A 282 17.76 0.27 17.70
N LEU A 283 17.50 1.16 16.75
CA LEU A 283 17.81 2.59 16.85
C LEU A 283 16.54 3.32 16.45
N TYR A 284 16.06 4.17 17.36
CA TYR A 284 14.93 5.04 17.06
C TYR A 284 15.28 5.97 15.92
N ASP A 285 14.42 6.00 14.91
CA ASP A 285 14.49 6.91 13.78
C ASP A 285 13.07 7.28 13.36
N GLU A 286 12.75 8.57 13.25
CA GLU A 286 11.41 8.99 12.85
C GLU A 286 11.23 8.82 11.35
N ASP A 287 10.41 7.85 10.95
CA ASP A 287 10.16 7.53 9.54
C ASP A 287 8.75 7.92 9.06
N ALA A 288 8.48 7.63 7.78
CA ALA A 288 7.17 7.83 7.17
C ALA A 288 6.42 6.50 6.91
N ASN A 289 6.83 5.41 7.58
CA ASN A 289 6.23 4.07 7.48
C ASN A 289 6.02 3.63 6.01
N GLY A 290 7.04 3.79 5.16
CA GLY A 290 7.01 3.42 3.74
C GLY A 290 6.46 4.48 2.78
N ALA A 291 5.91 5.60 3.29
CA ALA A 291 5.38 6.66 2.45
C ALA A 291 6.46 7.40 1.64
N PHE A 292 6.02 8.11 0.61
CA PHE A 292 6.87 8.95 -0.21
C PHE A 292 6.17 10.27 -0.55
N LEU A 293 6.96 11.27 -0.91
CA LEU A 293 6.47 12.60 -1.27
C LEU A 293 7.33 13.15 -2.40
N ILE A 294 6.72 13.42 -3.55
CA ILE A 294 7.39 14.12 -4.65
C ILE A 294 7.62 15.57 -4.24
N ARG A 295 8.88 16.02 -4.33
CA ARG A 295 9.29 17.39 -4.00
C ARG A 295 10.70 17.67 -4.49
N ASN A 296 10.98 18.95 -4.73
CA ASN A 296 12.29 19.47 -5.08
C ASN A 296 12.80 20.44 -4.00
N SER A 297 13.99 20.98 -4.16
CA SER A 297 14.70 21.76 -3.14
C SER A 297 13.97 23.04 -2.69
N ASN A 298 13.16 23.64 -3.57
CA ASN A 298 12.40 24.86 -3.28
C ASN A 298 10.90 24.60 -3.04
N ASN A 299 10.44 23.34 -3.13
CA ASN A 299 9.03 22.93 -3.04
C ASN A 299 8.10 23.73 -3.96
N TYR A 300 8.57 24.07 -5.16
CA TYR A 300 7.83 24.86 -6.13
C TYR A 300 7.73 24.10 -7.45
N HIS A 301 6.56 24.14 -8.10
CA HIS A 301 6.27 23.40 -9.34
C HIS A 301 6.74 21.93 -9.31
N ILE A 302 6.58 21.28 -8.15
CA ILE A 302 7.12 19.93 -7.88
C ILE A 302 6.66 18.87 -8.89
N ASN A 303 5.50 19.09 -9.53
CA ASN A 303 4.92 18.15 -10.47
C ASN A 303 5.54 18.24 -11.86
N THR A 304 6.06 19.39 -12.27
CA THR A 304 6.54 19.66 -13.64
C THR A 304 8.02 20.03 -13.71
N GLU A 305 8.64 20.44 -12.60
CA GLU A 305 10.05 20.84 -12.52
C GLU A 305 10.91 19.90 -11.65
N SER A 306 10.37 18.73 -11.28
CA SER A 306 11.15 17.67 -10.60
C SER A 306 11.66 16.66 -11.61
N ASP A 307 12.98 16.51 -11.72
CA ASP A 307 13.59 15.55 -12.64
C ASP A 307 13.52 14.09 -12.13
N TYR A 308 13.94 13.15 -12.95
CA TYR A 308 14.16 11.75 -12.59
C TYR A 308 15.64 11.43 -12.47
N MET A 309 15.95 10.53 -11.54
CA MET A 309 17.31 10.03 -11.32
C MET A 309 17.31 8.50 -11.25
N GLN A 310 18.36 7.89 -11.79
CA GLN A 310 18.68 6.48 -11.57
C GLN A 310 19.20 6.30 -10.14
N VAL A 311 18.41 5.69 -9.24
CA VAL A 311 18.76 5.54 -7.83
C VAL A 311 19.35 4.15 -7.57
N HIS A 312 20.59 4.11 -7.08
CA HIS A 312 21.38 2.89 -6.90
C HIS A 312 21.22 2.33 -5.49
N PHE A 313 20.29 1.40 -5.29
CA PHE A 313 20.09 0.76 -4.00
C PHE A 313 21.16 -0.32 -3.78
N GLN A 314 21.78 -0.30 -2.61
CA GLN A 314 22.76 -1.31 -2.21
C GLN A 314 22.56 -1.73 -0.76
N LEU A 315 22.42 -3.05 -0.55
CA LEU A 315 22.29 -3.68 0.75
C LEU A 315 23.47 -4.62 1.01
N SER A 316 24.29 -4.28 2.00
CA SER A 316 25.42 -5.13 2.43
C SER A 316 24.89 -6.41 3.07
N CYS A 317 25.23 -7.55 2.50
CA CYS A 317 24.78 -8.85 2.97
C CYS A 317 25.89 -9.89 2.76
N PRO A 318 26.62 -10.30 3.82
CA PRO A 318 27.80 -11.15 3.68
C PRO A 318 27.55 -12.48 2.97
N GLN A 319 26.32 -12.99 3.02
CA GLN A 319 25.87 -14.21 2.36
C GLN A 319 24.46 -13.99 1.83
N PRO A 320 24.11 -14.54 0.66
CA PRO A 320 22.76 -14.42 0.13
C PRO A 320 21.74 -15.13 1.02
N VAL A 321 20.54 -14.57 1.11
CA VAL A 321 19.40 -15.19 1.80
C VAL A 321 18.64 -16.12 0.87
N LYS A 322 17.86 -17.04 1.45
CA LYS A 322 16.94 -17.89 0.68
C LYS A 322 15.69 -17.09 0.31
N GLY A 323 15.36 -17.07 -0.97
CA GLY A 323 14.25 -16.29 -1.51
C GLY A 323 14.72 -15.06 -2.29
N ASP A 324 13.76 -14.29 -2.78
CA ASP A 324 14.01 -13.10 -3.58
C ASP A 324 13.95 -11.84 -2.71
N VAL A 325 14.93 -10.95 -2.84
CA VAL A 325 14.99 -9.70 -2.07
C VAL A 325 14.45 -8.54 -2.90
N TYR A 326 13.58 -7.73 -2.31
CA TYR A 326 12.96 -6.57 -2.96
C TYR A 326 13.16 -5.31 -2.13
N VAL A 327 13.29 -4.17 -2.82
CA VAL A 327 13.03 -2.85 -2.23
C VAL A 327 11.51 -2.70 -2.14
N ASN A 328 11.00 -2.26 -0.99
CA ASN A 328 9.57 -2.10 -0.76
C ASN A 328 9.26 -0.78 -0.07
N GLY A 329 8.17 -0.14 -0.51
CA GLY A 329 7.55 1.04 0.10
C GLY A 329 6.22 1.33 -0.61
N ASP A 330 5.52 2.39 -0.20
CA ASP A 330 4.26 2.78 -0.85
C ASP A 330 4.47 3.13 -2.33
N TRP A 331 5.64 3.69 -2.67
CA TRP A 331 6.05 4.03 -4.03
C TRP A 331 6.37 2.81 -4.92
N THR A 332 6.52 1.62 -4.33
CA THR A 332 6.54 0.35 -5.07
C THR A 332 5.15 -0.29 -5.15
N TYR A 333 4.13 0.41 -4.65
CA TYR A 333 2.73 -0.01 -4.58
C TYR A 333 2.53 -1.32 -3.81
N ASP A 334 3.44 -1.60 -2.87
CA ASP A 334 3.55 -2.88 -2.16
C ASP A 334 3.65 -4.09 -3.12
N ARG A 335 4.20 -3.91 -4.32
CA ARG A 335 4.34 -4.97 -5.33
C ARG A 335 5.77 -5.52 -5.38
N PHE A 336 5.87 -6.83 -5.62
CA PHE A 336 7.13 -7.57 -5.75
C PHE A 336 7.42 -7.83 -7.24
N LEU A 337 7.67 -6.76 -7.99
CA LEU A 337 7.91 -6.80 -9.43
C LEU A 337 9.41 -6.92 -9.74
N PRO A 338 9.80 -7.45 -10.92
CA PRO A 338 11.21 -7.57 -11.32
C PRO A 338 12.02 -6.28 -11.19
N GLN A 339 11.42 -5.12 -11.48
CA GLN A 339 12.08 -3.81 -11.38
C GLN A 339 12.46 -3.40 -9.94
N TYR A 340 11.84 -4.00 -8.93
CA TYR A 340 12.14 -3.74 -7.51
C TYR A 340 12.99 -4.84 -6.87
N LYS A 341 13.29 -5.91 -7.63
CA LYS A 341 14.11 -7.04 -7.17
C LYS A 341 15.58 -6.65 -7.12
N LEU A 342 16.28 -7.06 -6.07
CA LEU A 342 17.72 -6.91 -5.96
C LEU A 342 18.45 -8.16 -6.45
N ALA A 343 19.52 -7.95 -7.21
CA ALA A 343 20.46 -8.98 -7.60
C ALA A 343 21.60 -9.07 -6.59
N TYR A 344 21.98 -10.28 -6.20
CA TYR A 344 23.14 -10.49 -5.34
C TYR A 344 24.44 -10.42 -6.15
N ASN A 345 25.40 -9.64 -5.67
CA ASN A 345 26.75 -9.56 -6.23
C ASN A 345 27.75 -10.19 -5.24
N GLU A 346 28.39 -11.28 -5.65
CA GLU A 346 29.35 -12.04 -4.84
C GLU A 346 30.64 -11.26 -4.54
N ASP A 347 31.12 -10.44 -5.48
CA ASP A 347 32.37 -9.70 -5.34
C ASP A 347 32.24 -8.58 -4.29
N SER A 348 31.12 -7.84 -4.34
CA SER A 348 30.83 -6.78 -3.37
C SER A 348 30.10 -7.28 -2.12
N LYS A 349 29.68 -8.55 -2.09
CA LYS A 349 28.87 -9.16 -1.02
C LYS A 349 27.66 -8.30 -0.66
N SER A 350 26.94 -7.87 -1.69
CA SER A 350 25.79 -6.98 -1.53
C SER A 350 24.69 -7.27 -2.54
N TYR A 351 23.46 -7.01 -2.13
CA TYR A 351 22.31 -6.94 -3.02
C TYR A 351 22.26 -5.55 -3.66
N GLN A 352 21.97 -5.49 -4.97
CA GLN A 352 21.97 -4.26 -5.75
C GLN A 352 20.78 -4.20 -6.71
N THR A 353 20.23 -2.99 -6.89
CA THR A 353 19.30 -2.69 -7.98
C THR A 353 19.34 -1.20 -8.30
N VAL A 354 18.84 -0.83 -9.47
CA VAL A 354 18.74 0.57 -9.92
C VAL A 354 17.30 0.85 -10.26
N ILE A 355 16.71 1.86 -9.62
CA ILE A 355 15.31 2.23 -9.83
C ILE A 355 15.24 3.71 -10.22
N PRO A 356 14.60 4.06 -11.35
CA PRO A 356 14.38 5.45 -11.72
C PRO A 356 13.31 6.05 -10.80
N LEU A 357 13.65 7.11 -10.08
CA LEU A 357 12.76 7.82 -9.15
C LEU A 357 12.77 9.32 -9.46
N LYS A 358 11.59 9.93 -9.36
CA LYS A 358 11.41 11.40 -9.45
C LYS A 358 11.96 12.06 -8.19
N LEU A 359 12.41 13.32 -8.26
CA LEU A 359 12.87 14.03 -7.05
C LEU A 359 11.81 13.98 -5.93
N GLY A 360 12.26 13.68 -4.71
CA GLY A 360 11.37 13.51 -3.56
C GLY A 360 12.02 12.90 -2.33
N TYR A 361 11.17 12.71 -1.32
CA TYR A 361 11.45 11.93 -0.11
C TYR A 361 10.93 10.51 -0.31
N TYR A 362 11.74 9.51 0.03
CA TYR A 362 11.37 8.10 -0.10
C TYR A 362 11.67 7.34 1.18
N SER A 363 10.64 6.76 1.80
CA SER A 363 10.77 5.76 2.85
C SER A 363 10.69 4.36 2.24
N TYR A 364 11.56 3.45 2.66
CA TYR A 364 11.65 2.10 2.07
C TYR A 364 12.25 1.08 3.05
N GLN A 365 12.04 -0.19 2.75
CA GLN A 365 12.61 -1.31 3.48
C GLN A 365 13.06 -2.39 2.50
N TYR A 366 13.75 -3.41 3.01
CA TYR A 366 14.08 -4.62 2.26
C TYR A 366 13.21 -5.78 2.75
N ILE A 367 12.53 -6.43 1.83
CA ILE A 367 11.67 -7.60 2.09
C ILE A 367 12.22 -8.81 1.36
N VAL A 368 12.13 -9.98 1.98
CA VAL A 368 12.37 -11.27 1.35
C VAL A 368 11.04 -11.92 1.01
N LEU A 369 10.84 -12.24 -0.27
CA LEU A 369 9.79 -13.14 -0.71
C LEU A 369 10.34 -14.57 -0.70
N ASN A 370 9.89 -15.37 0.27
CA ASN A 370 10.36 -16.73 0.44
C ASN A 370 9.73 -17.69 -0.60
N GLU A 371 10.27 -18.90 -0.69
CA GLU A 371 9.82 -19.93 -1.63
C GLU A 371 8.34 -20.36 -1.43
N ASN A 372 7.76 -20.08 -0.27
CA ASN A 372 6.35 -20.35 0.05
C ASN A 372 5.42 -19.20 -0.36
N GLY A 373 5.94 -18.15 -1.02
CA GLY A 373 5.18 -16.97 -1.43
C GLY A 373 4.81 -16.04 -0.28
N ARG A 374 5.50 -16.12 0.87
CA ARG A 374 5.31 -15.22 2.00
C ARG A 374 6.44 -14.20 2.06
N THR A 375 6.08 -12.99 2.47
CA THR A 375 6.95 -11.85 2.66
C THR A 375 7.40 -11.77 4.11
N GLU A 376 8.68 -11.53 4.30
CA GLU A 376 9.30 -11.38 5.61
C GLU A 376 10.28 -10.20 5.55
N ILE A 377 10.44 -9.46 6.66
CA ILE A 377 11.45 -8.42 6.72
C ILE A 377 12.84 -9.05 6.50
N MET A 378 13.71 -8.35 5.78
CA MET A 378 15.07 -8.82 5.54
C MET A 378 15.78 -9.10 6.87
N PRO A 379 16.42 -10.28 7.06
CA PRO A 379 17.07 -10.62 8.33
C PRO A 379 18.13 -9.61 8.79
N THR A 380 18.75 -8.87 7.86
CA THR A 380 19.71 -7.80 8.18
C THR A 380 19.07 -6.54 8.74
N GLU A 381 17.75 -6.35 8.62
CA GLU A 381 17.02 -5.23 9.25
C GLU A 381 16.61 -5.56 10.69
N GLY A 382 16.32 -6.83 10.98
CA GLY A 382 15.84 -7.28 12.30
C GLY A 382 14.35 -6.98 12.53
N SER A 383 13.85 -7.39 13.69
CA SER A 383 12.49 -7.11 14.16
C SER A 383 12.52 -6.74 15.63
N TYR A 384 12.08 -5.53 15.98
CA TYR A 384 12.25 -4.94 17.31
C TYR A 384 10.93 -4.44 17.87
N TYR A 385 10.53 -4.94 19.04
CA TYR A 385 9.23 -4.58 19.63
C TYR A 385 9.04 -3.06 19.84
N GLN A 386 10.12 -2.29 19.93
CA GLN A 386 10.09 -0.84 20.11
C GLN A 386 9.65 -0.06 18.87
N THR A 387 9.77 -0.67 17.68
CA THR A 387 9.57 -0.01 16.39
C THR A 387 8.22 0.67 16.30
N GLU A 388 8.24 1.91 15.83
CA GLU A 388 7.06 2.70 15.57
C GLU A 388 6.32 2.15 14.35
N ASN A 389 5.20 1.45 14.59
CA ASN A 389 4.35 0.95 13.53
C ASN A 389 2.98 1.62 13.59
N THR A 390 2.36 1.76 12.43
CA THR A 390 0.96 2.18 12.33
C THR A 390 0.07 1.00 11.97
N TYR A 391 -0.94 0.72 12.79
CA TYR A 391 -1.92 -0.33 12.54
C TYR A 391 -3.24 0.26 12.07
N GLN A 392 -3.77 -0.24 10.96
CA GLN A 392 -5.03 0.22 10.40
C GLN A 392 -6.08 -0.89 10.46
N ALA A 393 -7.27 -0.56 10.97
CA ALA A 393 -8.40 -1.49 10.96
C ALA A 393 -9.49 -0.97 10.02
N LEU A 394 -9.92 -1.84 9.10
CA LEU A 394 -11.02 -1.64 8.18
C LEU A 394 -12.17 -2.56 8.57
N VAL A 395 -13.37 -2.02 8.69
CA VAL A 395 -14.58 -2.79 9.04
C VAL A 395 -15.63 -2.54 7.99
N TYR A 396 -15.99 -3.62 7.30
CA TYR A 396 -17.05 -3.63 6.31
C TYR A 396 -18.30 -4.25 6.91
N TYR A 397 -19.45 -3.68 6.55
CA TYR A 397 -20.75 -4.18 6.93
C TYR A 397 -21.63 -4.43 5.71
N ARG A 398 -22.29 -5.59 5.71
CA ARG A 398 -23.38 -5.90 4.79
C ARG A 398 -24.66 -6.11 5.58
N GLU A 399 -25.63 -5.25 5.33
CA GLU A 399 -26.97 -5.39 5.88
C GLU A 399 -27.65 -6.68 5.38
N GLN A 400 -28.60 -7.21 6.14
CA GLN A 400 -29.34 -8.39 5.71
C GLN A 400 -30.17 -8.05 4.46
N GLY A 401 -29.92 -8.77 3.36
CA GLY A 401 -30.51 -8.47 2.06
C GLY A 401 -29.82 -7.31 1.31
N GLY A 402 -28.74 -6.75 1.87
CA GLY A 402 -27.94 -5.71 1.24
C GLY A 402 -27.22 -6.19 -0.01
N ARG A 403 -27.05 -5.28 -0.97
CA ARG A 403 -26.45 -5.57 -2.28
C ARG A 403 -24.92 -5.62 -2.25
N THR A 404 -24.28 -4.88 -1.33
CA THR A 404 -22.82 -4.67 -1.30
C THR A 404 -22.28 -4.55 0.12
N ASP A 405 -20.97 -4.75 0.27
CA ASP A 405 -20.22 -4.34 1.46
C ASP A 405 -20.02 -2.82 1.50
N LYS A 406 -20.29 -2.20 2.65
CA LYS A 406 -20.00 -0.78 2.95
C LYS A 406 -18.82 -0.67 3.89
N LEU A 407 -17.91 0.28 3.68
CA LEU A 407 -16.82 0.57 4.62
C LEU A 407 -17.33 1.45 5.76
N VAL A 408 -17.82 0.81 6.82
CA VAL A 408 -18.53 1.45 7.93
C VAL A 408 -17.64 1.80 9.11
N GLY A 409 -16.36 1.41 9.08
CA GLY A 409 -15.42 1.75 10.12
C GLY A 409 -13.99 1.74 9.60
N TYR A 410 -13.25 2.77 9.97
CA TYR A 410 -11.81 2.87 9.74
C TYR A 410 -11.16 3.55 10.94
N THR A 411 -10.03 3.02 11.38
CA THR A 411 -9.14 3.71 12.32
C THR A 411 -7.69 3.39 12.00
N SER A 412 -6.81 4.29 12.39
CA SER A 412 -5.35 4.17 12.26
C SER A 412 -4.74 4.51 13.60
N PHE A 413 -3.94 3.59 14.14
CA PHE A 413 -3.28 3.76 15.43
C PHE A 413 -1.76 3.64 15.27
N LYS A 414 -1.05 4.71 15.62
CA LYS A 414 0.41 4.77 15.61
C LYS A 414 0.94 4.33 16.97
N PHE A 415 1.54 3.15 17.03
CA PHE A 415 2.21 2.65 18.22
C PHE A 415 3.53 3.38 18.40
N LYS A 416 3.79 3.88 19.61
CA LYS A 416 5.10 4.39 20.04
C LYS A 416 5.46 3.73 21.35
N ALA A 417 6.59 3.03 21.39
CA ALA A 417 7.12 2.50 22.64
C ALA A 417 7.43 3.65 23.60
N ARG A 418 7.03 3.50 24.87
CA ARG A 418 7.27 4.47 25.93
C ARG A 418 8.63 4.27 26.59
#